data_AF-A0A4Z0LJ91-F1
#
_entry.id   AF-A0A4Z0LJ91-F1
#
_cell.length_a   1.000
_cell.length_b   1.000
_cell.length_c   1.000
_cell.angle_alpha   90.00
_cell.angle_beta   90.00
_cell.angle_gamma   90.00
#
_symmetry.space_group_name_H-M   'P 1'
#
loop_
_entity.id
_entity.type
_entity.pdbx_description
1 polymer ?
#
loop_
_entity_poly.entity_id
_entity_poly.type
_entity_poly.pdbx_seq_one_letter_code
_entity_poly.pdbx_strand_id
1 'polypeptide(L)'
;TFRTTTPLQRSDGEGIETSRLSDLFLRQCDHFDLRDSQISFLTLSGQRAELAIPQLTWLNGKERHRAEGEVSRSSLTGQHGVMQVRMDLRDDDGLLNNGRVWLQADDIDVKPWLGKWMQDNVALQTARFSLEGWMTLSKGEIAGGDVWLKQGGASWLGDNTTHTLSVDNLTAQISREQPGWQFYIPDTRITLDGKPWPSGALTVAWLPQQDVGGENHTRSDELRIRASNLELAGLEALRPLAAKLSPVLGEIWQATQPSGKIATLARESPLQATGKPRWQAAWDHLAWTPRTLL
;
A
#
# COMPACT_ATOMS: atom_id res chain seq x y z
N THR A 1 -20.45 -0.96 -19.34
CA THR A 1 -18.96 -0.90 -19.40
C THR A 1 -18.52 0.55 -19.45
N PHE A 2 -17.86 1.04 -18.39
CA PHE A 2 -17.28 2.38 -18.34
C PHE A 2 -15.76 2.27 -18.44
N ARG A 3 -15.13 3.08 -19.30
CA ARG A 3 -13.67 3.09 -19.51
C ARG A 3 -13.16 4.48 -19.21
N THR A 4 -12.29 4.63 -18.21
CA THR A 4 -11.58 5.89 -17.95
C THR A 4 -10.08 5.65 -17.88
N THR A 5 -9.30 6.57 -18.43
CA THR A 5 -7.83 6.58 -18.41
C THR A 5 -7.27 7.67 -17.50
N THR A 6 -8.14 8.39 -16.80
CA THR A 6 -7.81 9.56 -16.00
C THR A 6 -8.54 9.42 -14.66
N PRO A 7 -7.98 9.89 -13.53
CA PRO A 7 -8.79 10.26 -12.36
C PRO A 7 -9.98 11.10 -12.81
N LEU A 8 -11.06 11.20 -12.02
CA LEU A 8 -12.18 12.11 -12.31
C LEU A 8 -11.67 13.56 -12.30
N GLN A 9 -11.05 13.95 -13.40
CA GLN A 9 -10.49 15.23 -13.71
C GLN A 9 -10.91 15.54 -15.13
N ARG A 10 -11.33 16.79 -15.29
CA ARG A 10 -11.83 17.42 -16.50
C ARG A 10 -10.85 17.19 -17.65
N SER A 11 -11.24 16.45 -18.68
CA SER A 11 -10.46 16.30 -19.92
C SER A 11 -11.15 17.02 -21.07
N ASP A 12 -10.44 17.93 -21.72
CA ASP A 12 -10.90 18.74 -22.86
C ASP A 12 -10.61 18.06 -24.21
N GLY A 13 -11.27 16.95 -24.54
CA GLY A 13 -11.10 16.28 -25.85
C GLY A 13 -12.26 15.35 -26.25
N GLU A 14 -12.51 15.25 -27.57
CA GLU A 14 -13.65 14.65 -28.32
C GLU A 14 -13.99 13.16 -28.04
N GLY A 15 -14.16 12.78 -26.78
CA GLY A 15 -15.01 11.67 -26.36
C GLY A 15 -16.33 12.20 -25.81
N ILE A 16 -17.26 11.32 -25.42
CA ILE A 16 -18.35 11.76 -24.53
C ILE A 16 -17.67 12.37 -23.30
N GLU A 17 -17.79 13.69 -23.15
CA GLU A 17 -17.10 14.43 -22.10
C GLU A 17 -17.40 13.75 -20.75
N THR A 18 -16.35 13.27 -20.09
CA THR A 18 -16.45 12.63 -18.76
C THR A 18 -17.11 13.58 -17.76
N SER A 19 -16.96 14.89 -17.94
CA SER A 19 -17.70 15.93 -17.21
C SER A 19 -19.21 15.86 -17.43
N ARG A 20 -19.70 15.69 -18.66
CA ARG A 20 -21.16 15.60 -18.94
C ARG A 20 -21.79 14.33 -18.37
N LEU A 21 -21.06 13.21 -18.42
CA LEU A 21 -21.49 11.97 -17.77
C LEU A 21 -21.48 12.12 -16.23
N SER A 22 -20.44 12.75 -15.68
CA SER A 22 -20.35 13.01 -14.24
C SER A 22 -21.48 13.94 -13.77
N ASP A 23 -21.75 15.02 -14.50
CA ASP A 23 -22.83 15.95 -14.19
C ASP A 23 -24.21 15.29 -14.27
N LEU A 24 -24.42 14.39 -15.24
CA LEU A 24 -25.67 13.63 -15.33
C LEU A 24 -25.86 12.73 -14.10
N PHE A 25 -24.86 11.92 -13.76
CA PHE A 25 -24.96 10.98 -12.63
C PHE A 25 -24.95 11.66 -11.26
N LEU A 26 -24.20 12.76 -11.09
CA LEU A 26 -24.03 13.42 -9.79
C LEU A 26 -25.07 14.50 -9.52
N ARG A 27 -25.59 15.17 -10.56
CA ARG A 27 -26.49 16.33 -10.40
C ARG A 27 -27.92 16.11 -10.89
N GLN A 28 -28.14 15.21 -11.86
CA GLN A 28 -29.46 15.05 -12.48
C GLN A 28 -30.23 13.82 -11.97
N CYS A 29 -29.54 12.87 -11.34
CA CYS A 29 -30.15 11.70 -10.71
C CYS A 29 -30.09 11.86 -9.18
N ASP A 30 -31.21 11.80 -8.47
CA ASP A 30 -31.20 11.80 -6.99
C ASP A 30 -30.65 10.48 -6.44
N HIS A 31 -30.93 9.36 -7.10
CA HIS A 31 -30.39 8.05 -6.75
C HIS A 31 -30.23 7.20 -8.02
N PHE A 32 -29.31 6.25 -7.97
CA PHE A 32 -29.20 5.22 -9.00
C PHE A 32 -28.57 3.95 -8.44
N ASP A 33 -28.90 2.82 -9.03
CA ASP A 33 -28.27 1.54 -8.76
C ASP A 33 -27.38 1.15 -9.94
N LEU A 34 -26.13 0.77 -9.65
CA LEU A 34 -25.26 0.06 -10.57
C LEU A 34 -25.38 -1.43 -10.27
N ARG A 35 -25.67 -2.23 -11.30
CA ARG A 35 -25.71 -3.70 -11.23
C ARG A 35 -24.91 -4.28 -12.36
N ASP A 36 -24.28 -5.42 -12.11
CA ASP A 36 -23.49 -6.18 -13.10
C ASP A 36 -22.57 -5.26 -13.94
N SER A 37 -21.98 -4.30 -13.24
CA SER A 37 -21.23 -3.20 -13.83
C SER A 37 -19.73 -3.46 -13.70
N GLN A 38 -18.93 -2.72 -14.49
CA GLN A 38 -17.49 -2.84 -14.45
C GLN A 38 -16.80 -1.49 -14.64
N ILE A 39 -15.78 -1.25 -13.83
CA ILE A 39 -14.89 -0.09 -13.92
C ILE A 39 -13.49 -0.59 -14.25
N SER A 40 -12.90 0.00 -15.28
CA SER A 40 -11.48 -0.18 -15.62
C SER A 40 -10.70 1.07 -15.22
N PHE A 41 -9.59 0.90 -14.51
CA PHE A 41 -8.70 1.99 -14.10
C PHE A 41 -7.22 1.57 -14.17
N LEU A 42 -6.31 2.54 -14.14
CA LEU A 42 -4.88 2.29 -13.99
C LEU A 42 -4.52 2.25 -12.50
N THR A 43 -3.87 1.18 -12.05
CA THR A 43 -3.32 1.06 -10.70
C THR A 43 -2.10 1.96 -10.54
N LEU A 44 -1.63 2.14 -9.30
CA LEU A 44 -0.37 2.85 -9.01
C LEU A 44 0.85 2.22 -9.68
N SER A 45 0.80 0.92 -10.03
CA SER A 45 1.82 0.23 -10.82
C SER A 45 1.71 0.46 -12.33
N GLY A 46 0.75 1.27 -12.79
CA GLY A 46 0.46 1.53 -14.20
C GLY A 46 -0.26 0.39 -14.93
N GLN A 47 -0.69 -0.66 -14.21
CA GLN A 47 -1.43 -1.78 -14.78
C GLN A 47 -2.91 -1.44 -14.91
N ARG A 48 -3.55 -1.91 -15.97
CA ARG A 48 -5.01 -1.84 -16.07
C ARG A 48 -5.63 -2.89 -15.15
N ALA A 49 -6.47 -2.44 -14.22
CA ALA A 49 -7.30 -3.29 -13.38
C ALA A 49 -8.77 -3.11 -13.75
N GLU A 50 -9.52 -4.21 -13.68
CA GLU A 50 -10.97 -4.22 -13.84
C GLU A 50 -11.62 -4.64 -12.53
N LEU A 51 -12.57 -3.83 -12.09
CA LEU A 51 -13.38 -4.03 -10.89
C LEU A 51 -14.82 -4.28 -11.33
N ALA A 52 -15.33 -5.47 -11.05
CA ALA A 52 -16.74 -5.77 -11.12
C ALA A 52 -17.47 -5.08 -9.97
N ILE A 53 -18.66 -4.60 -10.27
CA ILE A 53 -19.61 -4.00 -9.34
C ILE A 53 -20.88 -4.83 -9.46
N PRO A 54 -21.01 -5.92 -8.68
CA PRO A 54 -22.24 -6.72 -8.66
C PRO A 54 -23.45 -5.87 -8.31
N GLN A 55 -23.33 -5.04 -7.27
CA GLN A 55 -24.36 -4.14 -6.82
C GLN A 55 -23.74 -2.93 -6.12
N LEU A 56 -24.16 -1.72 -6.49
CA LEU A 56 -23.83 -0.50 -5.77
C LEU A 56 -24.99 0.48 -5.87
N THR A 57 -25.48 0.94 -4.72
CA THR A 57 -26.51 1.96 -4.65
C THR A 57 -25.84 3.29 -4.36
N TRP A 58 -26.20 4.30 -5.16
CA TRP A 58 -25.71 5.66 -5.06
C TRP A 58 -26.85 6.61 -4.75
N LEU A 59 -26.61 7.53 -3.82
CA LEU A 59 -27.55 8.53 -3.37
C LEU A 59 -26.90 9.91 -3.43
N ASN A 60 -27.43 10.77 -4.30
CA ASN A 60 -27.05 12.16 -4.43
C ASN A 60 -27.93 13.05 -3.54
N GLY A 61 -27.29 13.95 -2.82
CA GLY A 61 -27.88 15.17 -2.31
C GLY A 61 -27.26 16.37 -3.03
N LYS A 62 -27.58 17.59 -2.57
CA LYS A 62 -27.12 18.83 -3.19
C LYS A 62 -25.59 18.93 -3.31
N GLU A 63 -24.88 18.64 -2.22
CA GLU A 63 -23.41 18.74 -2.09
C GLU A 63 -22.82 17.49 -1.40
N ARG A 64 -23.63 16.45 -1.20
CA ARG A 64 -23.23 15.23 -0.48
C ARG A 64 -23.68 14.01 -1.26
N HIS A 65 -22.75 13.11 -1.53
CA HIS A 65 -22.94 11.93 -2.34
C HIS A 65 -22.53 10.71 -1.52
N ARG A 66 -23.43 9.73 -1.43
CA ARG A 66 -23.19 8.51 -0.65
C ARG A 66 -23.33 7.30 -1.54
N ALA A 67 -22.49 6.30 -1.31
CA ALA A 67 -22.56 5.03 -2.00
C ALA A 67 -22.39 3.88 -1.01
N GLU A 68 -23.10 2.78 -1.26
CA GLU A 68 -22.91 1.52 -0.54
C GLU A 68 -23.08 0.36 -1.52
N GLY A 69 -22.23 -0.66 -1.42
CA GLY A 69 -22.37 -1.86 -2.22
C GLY A 69 -21.17 -2.77 -2.17
N GLU A 70 -21.10 -3.61 -3.18
CA GLU A 70 -20.13 -4.68 -3.33
C GLU A 70 -19.26 -4.44 -4.57
N VAL A 71 -17.97 -4.76 -4.43
CA VAL A 71 -17.02 -4.75 -5.52
C VAL A 71 -16.17 -6.00 -5.48
N SER A 72 -15.80 -6.52 -6.64
CA SER A 72 -14.96 -7.71 -6.76
C SER A 72 -14.06 -7.58 -7.99
N ARG A 73 -12.98 -8.35 -8.08
CA ARG A 73 -12.17 -8.32 -9.30
C ARG A 73 -12.81 -9.19 -10.37
N SER A 74 -12.99 -8.63 -11.57
CA SER A 74 -13.38 -9.41 -12.75
C SER A 74 -12.24 -10.37 -13.11
N SER A 75 -12.39 -11.66 -12.79
CA SER A 75 -11.48 -12.68 -13.27
C SER A 75 -12.27 -13.90 -13.72
N LEU A 76 -11.93 -14.37 -14.90
CA LEU A 76 -12.49 -15.57 -15.53
C LEU A 76 -12.12 -16.88 -14.80
N THR A 77 -11.30 -16.84 -13.74
CA THR A 77 -10.69 -18.05 -13.15
C THR A 77 -10.81 -18.23 -11.64
N GLY A 78 -11.66 -17.47 -10.94
CA GLY A 78 -11.96 -17.82 -9.53
C GLY A 78 -12.40 -16.66 -8.67
N GLN A 79 -13.09 -16.99 -7.57
CA GLN A 79 -13.59 -16.08 -6.56
C GLN A 79 -12.43 -15.35 -5.87
N HIS A 80 -12.08 -14.15 -6.35
CA HIS A 80 -11.17 -13.23 -5.65
C HIS A 80 -11.85 -12.53 -4.48
N GLY A 81 -12.94 -13.11 -3.97
CA GLY A 81 -13.90 -12.63 -2.97
C GLY A 81 -14.54 -11.26 -3.23
N VAL A 82 -15.60 -11.00 -2.48
CA VAL A 82 -16.40 -9.78 -2.56
C VAL A 82 -15.94 -8.83 -1.46
N MET A 83 -15.76 -7.56 -1.82
CA MET A 83 -15.43 -6.49 -0.89
C MET A 83 -16.63 -5.57 -0.74
N GLN A 84 -16.96 -5.23 0.50
CA GLN A 84 -17.96 -4.22 0.81
C GLN A 84 -17.33 -2.84 0.71
N VAL A 85 -18.02 -1.89 0.12
CA VAL A 85 -17.58 -0.50 -0.02
C VAL A 85 -18.67 0.46 0.45
N ARG A 86 -18.25 1.50 1.17
CA ARG A 86 -19.09 2.64 1.53
C ARG A 86 -18.35 3.94 1.21
N MET A 87 -19.08 4.93 0.74
CA MET A 87 -18.54 6.24 0.42
C MET A 87 -19.45 7.32 0.98
N ASP A 88 -18.85 8.37 1.54
CA ASP A 88 -19.54 9.60 1.94
C ASP A 88 -18.66 10.77 1.51
N LEU A 89 -19.02 11.34 0.36
CA LEU A 89 -18.26 12.32 -0.38
C LEU A 89 -19.05 13.63 -0.47
N ARG A 90 -18.34 14.74 -0.65
CA ARG A 90 -18.90 16.06 -0.86
C ARG A 90 -18.37 16.66 -2.15
N ASP A 91 -19.22 17.49 -2.72
CA ASP A 91 -18.93 18.29 -3.90
C ASP A 91 -18.98 19.77 -3.53
N ASP A 92 -17.83 20.36 -3.18
CA ASP A 92 -17.76 21.79 -2.85
C ASP A 92 -17.44 22.67 -4.09
N ASP A 93 -16.88 22.12 -5.18
CA ASP A 93 -16.34 22.88 -6.34
C ASP A 93 -16.72 22.29 -7.72
N GLY A 94 -17.73 21.46 -7.76
CA GLY A 94 -18.20 20.78 -8.96
C GLY A 94 -17.61 19.37 -9.19
N LEU A 95 -16.77 18.89 -8.26
CA LEU A 95 -16.12 17.59 -8.26
C LEU A 95 -16.19 16.98 -6.86
N LEU A 96 -16.33 15.65 -6.79
CA LEU A 96 -16.21 14.89 -5.54
C LEU A 96 -14.81 15.08 -4.94
N ASN A 97 -14.68 16.00 -3.98
CA ASN A 97 -13.38 16.53 -3.56
C ASN A 97 -13.04 16.24 -2.11
N ASN A 98 -14.04 16.07 -1.24
CA ASN A 98 -13.85 15.90 0.19
C ASN A 98 -14.68 14.72 0.72
N GLY A 99 -14.14 13.91 1.62
CA GLY A 99 -14.94 12.86 2.26
C GLY A 99 -14.15 11.63 2.65
N ARG A 100 -14.87 10.53 2.88
CA ARG A 100 -14.29 9.25 3.29
C ARG A 100 -14.83 8.10 2.46
N VAL A 101 -13.94 7.17 2.17
CA VAL A 101 -14.25 5.86 1.58
C VAL A 101 -13.86 4.79 2.60
N TRP A 102 -14.72 3.81 2.79
CA TRP A 102 -14.48 2.64 3.61
C TRP A 102 -14.59 1.38 2.75
N LEU A 103 -13.73 0.42 3.01
CA LEU A 103 -13.72 -0.88 2.34
C LEU A 103 -13.49 -1.98 3.37
N GLN A 104 -14.19 -3.10 3.23
CA GLN A 104 -13.97 -4.33 3.98
C GLN A 104 -13.91 -5.54 3.06
N ALA A 105 -13.02 -6.46 3.35
CA ALA A 105 -12.95 -7.75 2.70
C ALA A 105 -12.64 -8.82 3.74
N ASP A 106 -13.29 -9.99 3.64
CA ASP A 106 -12.99 -11.13 4.50
C ASP A 106 -12.39 -12.26 3.65
N ASP A 107 -11.27 -12.81 4.10
CA ASP A 107 -10.52 -13.91 3.45
C ASP A 107 -10.33 -13.75 1.93
N ILE A 108 -9.81 -12.59 1.52
CA ILE A 108 -9.60 -12.22 0.12
C ILE A 108 -8.24 -12.70 -0.39
N ASP A 109 -8.17 -13.30 -1.59
CA ASP A 109 -6.87 -13.53 -2.25
C ASP A 109 -6.34 -12.19 -2.79
N VAL A 110 -5.28 -11.68 -2.15
CA VAL A 110 -4.69 -10.40 -2.53
C VAL A 110 -3.65 -10.52 -3.63
N LYS A 111 -3.20 -11.74 -4.02
CA LYS A 111 -2.15 -11.93 -5.03
C LYS A 111 -2.39 -11.14 -6.32
N PRO A 112 -3.61 -11.11 -6.89
CA PRO A 112 -3.86 -10.33 -8.10
C PRO A 112 -3.61 -8.84 -7.91
N TRP A 113 -3.86 -8.33 -6.70
CA TRP A 113 -3.80 -6.91 -6.34
C TRP A 113 -2.39 -6.43 -6.00
N LEU A 114 -1.46 -7.36 -5.76
CA LEU A 114 -0.05 -7.02 -5.52
C LEU A 114 0.59 -6.44 -6.78
N GLY A 115 1.54 -5.52 -6.62
CA GLY A 115 2.23 -4.91 -7.75
C GLY A 115 3.01 -5.93 -8.60
N LYS A 116 3.21 -5.61 -9.88
CA LYS A 116 3.92 -6.46 -10.84
C LYS A 116 5.26 -7.00 -10.34
N TRP A 117 6.05 -6.16 -9.65
CA TRP A 117 7.32 -6.60 -9.08
C TRP A 117 7.15 -7.80 -8.13
N MET A 118 6.15 -7.78 -7.24
CA MET A 118 5.86 -8.91 -6.34
C MET A 118 5.46 -10.15 -7.14
N GLN A 119 4.59 -9.99 -8.14
CA GLN A 119 4.10 -11.10 -8.97
C GLN A 119 5.23 -11.76 -9.78
N ASP A 120 6.14 -10.95 -10.31
CA ASP A 120 7.20 -11.41 -11.20
C ASP A 120 8.43 -11.95 -10.44
N ASN A 121 8.69 -11.45 -9.23
CA ASN A 121 9.93 -11.73 -8.50
C ASN A 121 9.74 -12.62 -7.27
N VAL A 122 8.53 -12.69 -6.73
CA VAL A 122 8.23 -13.48 -5.53
C VAL A 122 7.34 -14.65 -5.92
N ALA A 123 7.80 -15.87 -5.64
CA ALA A 123 7.04 -17.09 -5.86
C ALA A 123 5.96 -17.27 -4.77
N LEU A 124 4.97 -16.37 -4.76
CA LEU A 124 3.85 -16.38 -3.83
C LEU A 124 2.95 -17.59 -4.08
N GLN A 125 2.85 -18.47 -3.09
CA GLN A 125 1.94 -19.61 -3.09
C GLN A 125 0.55 -19.15 -2.61
N THR A 126 0.51 -18.43 -1.48
CA THR A 126 -0.72 -17.88 -0.89
C THR A 126 -0.53 -16.41 -0.50
N ALA A 127 -1.62 -15.64 -0.54
CA ALA A 127 -1.71 -14.34 0.11
C ALA A 127 -3.20 -14.06 0.37
N ARG A 128 -3.69 -14.43 1.56
CA ARG A 128 -5.10 -14.32 1.92
C ARG A 128 -5.27 -13.50 3.19
N PHE A 129 -6.13 -12.49 3.15
CA PHE A 129 -6.31 -11.56 4.26
C PHE A 129 -7.77 -11.18 4.47
N SER A 130 -8.16 -10.99 5.73
CA SER A 130 -9.35 -10.23 6.09
C SER A 130 -8.90 -8.82 6.49
N LEU A 131 -9.43 -7.80 5.83
CA LEU A 131 -8.97 -6.41 5.97
C LEU A 131 -10.13 -5.42 6.01
N GLU A 132 -9.87 -4.29 6.66
CA GLU A 132 -10.64 -3.06 6.55
C GLU A 132 -9.73 -1.90 6.18
N GLY A 133 -10.25 -0.94 5.43
CA GLY A 133 -9.53 0.25 5.02
C GLY A 133 -10.43 1.48 5.03
N TRP A 134 -9.86 2.59 5.45
CA TRP A 134 -10.45 3.93 5.35
C TRP A 134 -9.54 4.80 4.52
N MET A 135 -10.10 5.58 3.62
CA MET A 135 -9.39 6.57 2.83
C MET A 135 -10.08 7.90 2.99
N THR A 136 -9.31 8.95 3.24
CA THR A 136 -9.80 10.32 3.33
C THR A 136 -9.38 11.09 2.09
N LEU A 137 -10.35 11.74 1.45
CA LEU A 137 -10.14 12.66 0.33
C LEU A 137 -10.24 14.10 0.82
N SER A 138 -9.33 14.94 0.37
CA SER A 138 -9.34 16.39 0.62
C SER A 138 -8.92 17.12 -0.65
N LYS A 139 -9.73 18.07 -1.11
CA LYS A 139 -9.49 18.87 -2.33
C LYS A 139 -9.22 18.02 -3.57
N GLY A 140 -9.90 16.88 -3.71
CA GLY A 140 -9.74 15.94 -4.84
C GLY A 140 -8.48 15.08 -4.78
N GLU A 141 -7.67 15.20 -3.73
CA GLU A 141 -6.48 14.38 -3.51
C GLU A 141 -6.68 13.45 -2.30
N ILE A 142 -5.92 12.36 -2.26
CA ILE A 142 -5.87 11.50 -1.08
C ILE A 142 -5.13 12.26 0.02
N ALA A 143 -5.78 12.47 1.16
CA ALA A 143 -5.21 13.12 2.33
C ALA A 143 -4.52 12.11 3.28
N GLY A 144 -5.00 10.88 3.27
CA GLY A 144 -4.51 9.80 4.11
C GLY A 144 -5.50 8.65 4.20
N GLY A 145 -5.22 7.70 5.07
CA GLY A 145 -6.06 6.54 5.30
C GLY A 145 -5.51 5.64 6.40
N ASP A 146 -6.34 4.70 6.81
CA ASP A 146 -6.02 3.70 7.82
C ASP A 146 -6.31 2.32 7.21
N VAL A 147 -5.48 1.34 7.54
CA VAL A 147 -5.63 -0.04 7.11
C VAL A 147 -5.57 -0.93 8.35
N TRP A 148 -6.51 -1.86 8.44
CA TRP A 148 -6.55 -2.86 9.48
C TRP A 148 -6.55 -4.25 8.84
N LEU A 149 -5.44 -4.97 8.97
CA LEU A 149 -5.37 -6.39 8.66
C LEU A 149 -5.81 -7.17 9.90
N LYS A 150 -7.09 -7.58 9.91
CA LYS A 150 -7.69 -8.31 11.03
C LYS A 150 -6.96 -9.63 11.27
N GLN A 151 -6.78 -10.38 10.18
CA GLN A 151 -6.13 -11.69 10.17
C GLN A 151 -5.71 -12.03 8.74
N GLY A 152 -4.78 -12.95 8.61
CA GLY A 152 -4.41 -13.51 7.31
C GLY A 152 -2.95 -13.87 7.26
N GLY A 153 -2.50 -14.20 6.05
CA GLY A 153 -1.12 -14.54 5.82
C GLY A 153 -0.76 -14.69 4.36
N ALA A 154 0.53 -14.79 4.13
CA ALA A 154 1.12 -15.07 2.84
C ALA A 154 2.19 -16.15 2.98
N SER A 155 2.40 -16.90 1.90
CA SER A 155 3.51 -17.84 1.81
C SER A 155 4.21 -17.71 0.47
N TRP A 156 5.53 -17.84 0.50
CA TRP A 156 6.37 -17.77 -0.68
C TRP A 156 7.45 -18.85 -0.65
N LEU A 157 7.86 -19.31 -1.83
CA LEU A 157 8.99 -20.21 -1.98
C LEU A 157 10.30 -19.42 -1.99
N GLY A 158 11.19 -19.71 -1.05
CA GLY A 158 12.58 -19.23 -0.99
C GLY A 158 13.57 -20.23 -1.59
N ASP A 159 14.77 -20.33 -1.00
CA ASP A 159 15.85 -21.26 -1.40
C ASP A 159 15.52 -22.71 -1.00
N ASN A 160 14.47 -23.27 -1.59
CA ASN A 160 13.87 -24.59 -1.32
C ASN A 160 13.07 -24.73 -0.01
N THR A 161 12.81 -23.62 0.69
CA THR A 161 11.93 -23.61 1.87
C THR A 161 10.74 -22.71 1.60
N THR A 162 9.54 -23.17 1.94
CA THR A 162 8.36 -22.29 1.98
C THR A 162 8.42 -21.47 3.25
N HIS A 163 8.44 -20.16 3.09
CA HIS A 163 8.31 -19.21 4.18
C HIS A 163 6.87 -18.77 4.33
N THR A 164 6.50 -18.41 5.55
CA THR A 164 5.16 -17.98 5.92
C THR A 164 5.20 -16.70 6.73
N LEU A 165 4.26 -15.81 6.42
CA LEU A 165 3.93 -14.63 7.20
C LEU A 165 2.47 -14.78 7.60
N SER A 166 2.15 -14.60 8.88
CA SER A 166 0.79 -14.31 9.32
C SER A 166 0.73 -13.01 10.08
N VAL A 167 -0.44 -12.39 10.03
CA VAL A 167 -0.76 -11.15 10.75
C VAL A 167 -1.96 -11.42 11.64
N ASP A 168 -1.94 -10.80 12.83
CA ASP A 168 -3.07 -10.80 13.74
C ASP A 168 -3.28 -9.38 14.25
N ASN A 169 -4.37 -8.74 13.82
CA ASN A 169 -4.74 -7.41 14.27
C ASN A 169 -3.69 -6.31 14.01
N LEU A 170 -3.06 -6.34 12.82
CA LEU A 170 -2.07 -5.35 12.40
C LEU A 170 -2.76 -4.11 11.82
N THR A 171 -2.41 -2.93 12.33
CA THR A 171 -2.90 -1.66 11.81
C THR A 171 -1.78 -0.88 11.15
N ALA A 172 -2.11 -0.13 10.10
CA ALA A 172 -1.20 0.82 9.48
C ALA A 172 -1.94 2.13 9.17
N GLN A 173 -1.24 3.24 9.30
CA GLN A 173 -1.73 4.57 8.96
C GLN A 173 -0.91 5.13 7.80
N ILE A 174 -1.59 5.73 6.84
CA ILE A 174 -1.01 6.47 5.72
C ILE A 174 -1.43 7.93 5.90
N SER A 175 -0.47 8.83 6.03
CA SER A 175 -0.73 10.26 6.18
C SER A 175 0.09 11.07 5.21
N ARG A 176 -0.52 12.12 4.65
CA ARG A 176 0.22 13.10 3.88
C ARG A 176 0.88 14.11 4.83
N GLU A 177 2.20 14.08 4.93
CA GLU A 177 3.00 15.07 5.66
C GLU A 177 3.55 16.09 4.68
N GLN A 178 2.75 17.10 4.30
CA GLN A 178 3.09 18.00 3.19
C GLN A 178 4.53 18.57 3.28
N PRO A 179 5.36 18.40 2.24
CA PRO A 179 5.04 17.90 0.89
C PRO A 179 5.17 16.37 0.69
N GLY A 180 5.45 15.58 1.72
CA GLY A 180 5.68 14.14 1.68
C GLY A 180 4.53 13.23 2.11
N TRP A 181 4.86 11.94 2.22
CA TRP A 181 3.99 10.85 2.66
C TRP A 181 4.66 10.08 3.78
N GLN A 182 3.85 9.63 4.74
CA GLN A 182 4.27 8.77 5.83
C GLN A 182 3.35 7.55 5.90
N PHE A 183 3.97 6.39 6.06
CA PHE A 183 3.36 5.11 6.38
C PHE A 183 3.83 4.68 7.76
N TYR A 184 2.91 4.34 8.65
CA TYR A 184 3.20 4.04 10.05
C TYR A 184 2.48 2.79 10.53
N ILE A 185 3.23 1.82 11.03
CA ILE A 185 2.75 0.65 11.76
C ILE A 185 3.15 0.85 13.23
N PRO A 186 2.21 1.04 14.16
CA PRO A 186 2.52 1.26 15.57
C PRO A 186 2.96 -0.02 16.30
N ASP A 187 2.46 -1.18 15.86
CA ASP A 187 2.74 -2.50 16.47
C ASP A 187 2.85 -3.57 15.38
N THR A 188 4.05 -4.14 15.22
CA THR A 188 4.34 -5.24 14.30
C THR A 188 3.80 -6.55 14.88
N ARG A 189 2.51 -6.80 14.63
CA ARG A 189 1.80 -8.02 15.08
C ARG A 189 1.85 -9.12 14.02
N ILE A 190 3.07 -9.60 13.77
CA ILE A 190 3.30 -10.59 12.74
C ILE A 190 3.98 -11.84 13.30
N THR A 191 3.80 -12.95 12.60
CA THR A 191 4.49 -14.21 12.85
C THR A 191 5.18 -14.63 11.55
N LEU A 192 6.47 -14.93 11.64
CA LEU A 192 7.29 -15.40 10.52
C LEU A 192 7.69 -16.85 10.79
N ASP A 193 7.40 -17.75 9.86
CA ASP A 193 7.73 -19.19 9.97
C ASP A 193 7.27 -19.81 11.30
N GLY A 194 6.06 -19.45 11.74
CA GLY A 194 5.45 -19.92 12.99
C GLY A 194 6.03 -19.30 14.27
N LYS A 195 6.99 -18.37 14.16
CA LYS A 195 7.59 -17.66 15.30
C LYS A 195 7.04 -16.22 15.37
N PRO A 196 6.36 -15.84 16.47
CA PRO A 196 5.95 -14.45 16.67
C PRO A 196 7.16 -13.52 16.60
N TRP A 197 7.08 -12.48 15.79
CA TRP A 197 8.11 -11.44 15.76
C TRP A 197 7.83 -10.45 16.90
N PRO A 198 8.86 -9.90 17.57
CA PRO A 198 8.66 -8.87 18.58
C PRO A 198 7.79 -7.71 18.10
N SER A 199 6.89 -7.28 18.98
CA SER A 199 6.10 -6.05 18.82
C SER A 199 7.01 -4.83 18.79
N GLY A 200 7.06 -4.16 17.65
CA GLY A 200 7.81 -2.95 17.39
C GLY A 200 7.01 -1.99 16.51
N ALA A 201 7.57 -0.83 16.21
CA ALA A 201 6.96 0.13 15.31
C ALA A 201 7.79 0.24 14.03
N LEU A 202 7.14 0.56 12.91
CA LEU A 202 7.78 0.87 11.63
C LEU A 202 7.18 2.15 11.06
N THR A 203 8.02 3.12 10.77
CA THR A 203 7.64 4.32 10.00
C THR A 203 8.49 4.40 8.75
N VAL A 204 7.83 4.56 7.60
CA VAL A 204 8.49 4.87 6.33
C VAL A 204 7.92 6.19 5.85
N ALA A 205 8.78 7.19 5.66
CA ALA A 205 8.38 8.48 5.13
C ALA A 205 9.19 8.83 3.88
N TRP A 206 8.51 9.33 2.86
CA TRP A 206 9.13 9.92 1.68
C TRP A 206 8.85 11.41 1.68
N LEU A 207 9.91 12.21 1.59
CA LEU A 207 9.84 13.65 1.43
C LEU A 207 10.32 13.98 0.02
N PRO A 208 9.54 14.72 -0.78
CA PRO A 208 10.00 15.14 -2.10
C PRO A 208 11.14 16.14 -1.98
N GLN A 209 11.81 16.34 -3.13
CA GLN A 209 12.81 17.37 -3.32
C GLN A 209 12.23 18.73 -2.93
N GLN A 210 13.02 19.50 -2.17
CA GLN A 210 12.64 20.84 -1.71
C GLN A 210 13.56 21.87 -2.34
N ASP A 211 12.99 22.98 -2.80
CA ASP A 211 13.76 24.19 -3.09
C ASP A 211 14.19 24.80 -1.75
N VAL A 212 15.49 24.93 -1.55
CA VAL A 212 16.08 25.42 -0.30
C VAL A 212 16.74 26.80 -0.45
N GLY A 213 16.71 27.40 -1.65
CA GLY A 213 17.39 28.67 -1.95
C GLY A 213 18.93 28.60 -1.84
N GLY A 214 19.63 29.52 -2.53
CA GLY A 214 21.11 29.60 -2.57
C GLY A 214 21.74 28.89 -3.79
N GLU A 215 23.05 29.07 -4.02
CA GLU A 215 23.73 28.68 -5.29
C GLU A 215 23.58 27.20 -5.70
N ASN A 216 23.25 26.29 -4.76
CA ASN A 216 23.00 24.86 -5.04
C ASN A 216 21.52 24.44 -5.03
N HIS A 217 20.59 25.40 -5.00
CA HIS A 217 19.16 25.43 -5.40
C HIS A 217 18.20 24.27 -5.06
N THR A 218 18.63 23.08 -4.62
CA THR A 218 17.72 21.95 -4.36
C THR A 218 18.25 21.01 -3.28
N ARG A 219 17.41 20.66 -2.31
CA ARG A 219 17.60 19.52 -1.41
C ARG A 219 16.92 18.31 -2.04
N SER A 220 17.69 17.25 -2.33
CA SER A 220 17.19 15.96 -2.81
C SER A 220 15.99 15.48 -2.00
N ASP A 221 15.08 14.79 -2.68
CA ASP A 221 14.11 13.91 -2.04
C ASP A 221 14.78 12.91 -1.09
N GLU A 222 14.07 12.57 -0.02
CA GLU A 222 14.60 11.81 1.10
C GLU A 222 13.65 10.68 1.52
N LEU A 223 14.19 9.46 1.61
CA LEU A 223 13.53 8.33 2.23
C LEU A 223 13.99 8.21 3.68
N ARG A 224 13.04 8.26 4.62
CA ARG A 224 13.26 8.06 6.05
C ARG A 224 12.63 6.75 6.48
N ILE A 225 13.41 5.95 7.20
CA ILE A 225 12.94 4.73 7.84
C ILE A 225 13.20 4.88 9.33
N ARG A 226 12.18 4.57 10.14
CA ARG A 226 12.29 4.41 11.58
C ARG A 226 11.75 3.03 11.94
N ALA A 227 12.46 2.32 12.81
CA ALA A 227 11.96 1.07 13.33
C ALA A 227 12.37 0.89 14.79
N SER A 228 11.62 0.07 15.52
CA SER A 228 11.96 -0.29 16.90
C SER A 228 11.77 -1.78 17.14
N ASN A 229 12.47 -2.29 18.16
CA ASN A 229 12.37 -3.66 18.63
C ASN A 229 12.52 -4.74 17.53
N LEU A 230 13.45 -4.54 16.60
CA LEU A 230 13.71 -5.50 15.53
C LEU A 230 14.60 -6.65 16.04
N GLU A 231 14.16 -7.88 15.88
CA GLU A 231 15.01 -9.07 16.06
C GLU A 231 15.55 -9.53 14.71
N LEU A 232 16.89 -9.55 14.58
CA LEU A 232 17.56 -9.82 13.30
C LEU A 232 17.47 -11.29 12.87
N ALA A 233 17.58 -12.23 13.82
CA ALA A 233 17.50 -13.66 13.52
C ALA A 233 16.08 -14.08 13.04
N GLY A 234 15.04 -13.37 13.47
CA GLY A 234 13.66 -13.60 13.03
C GLY A 234 13.39 -13.17 11.59
N LEU A 235 14.28 -12.38 10.98
CA LEU A 235 14.12 -11.85 9.63
C LEU A 235 14.64 -12.79 8.53
N GLU A 236 15.22 -13.95 8.87
CA GLU A 236 15.73 -14.93 7.89
C GLU A 236 14.68 -15.34 6.85
N ALA A 237 13.40 -15.41 7.24
CA ALA A 237 12.29 -15.71 6.34
C ALA A 237 12.20 -14.72 5.16
N LEU A 238 12.61 -13.47 5.38
CA LEU A 238 12.59 -12.40 4.37
C LEU A 238 13.86 -12.37 3.50
N ARG A 239 14.89 -13.16 3.82
CA ARG A 239 16.16 -13.18 3.07
C ARG A 239 15.96 -13.44 1.57
N PRO A 240 15.13 -14.40 1.11
CA PRO A 240 14.91 -14.61 -0.31
C PRO A 240 14.32 -13.37 -0.99
N LEU A 241 13.47 -12.60 -0.29
CA LEU A 241 12.92 -11.34 -0.81
C LEU A 241 14.00 -10.26 -0.90
N ALA A 242 14.87 -10.16 0.11
CA ALA A 242 16.01 -9.25 0.10
C ALA A 242 16.96 -9.54 -1.09
N ALA A 243 17.21 -10.83 -1.38
CA ALA A 243 18.02 -11.24 -2.53
C ALA A 243 17.38 -10.88 -3.89
N LYS A 244 16.04 -10.95 -3.99
CA LYS A 244 15.30 -10.51 -5.19
C LYS A 244 15.33 -8.99 -5.37
N LEU A 245 15.34 -8.22 -4.27
CA LEU A 245 15.49 -6.77 -4.30
C LEU A 245 16.91 -6.34 -4.65
N SER A 246 17.91 -7.00 -4.06
CA SER A 246 19.32 -6.76 -4.32
C SER A 246 20.11 -8.06 -4.07
N PRO A 247 20.68 -8.68 -5.11
CA PRO A 247 21.47 -9.90 -4.96
C PRO A 247 22.61 -9.74 -3.95
N VAL A 248 23.28 -8.59 -3.96
CA VAL A 248 24.37 -8.26 -3.02
C VAL A 248 23.89 -8.26 -1.57
N LEU A 249 22.69 -7.73 -1.28
CA LEU A 249 22.12 -7.80 0.07
C LEU A 249 21.84 -9.24 0.49
N GLY A 250 21.33 -10.07 -0.43
CA GLY A 250 21.11 -11.50 -0.21
C GLY A 250 22.40 -12.23 0.15
N GLU A 251 23.47 -12.00 -0.61
CA GLU A 251 24.80 -12.59 -0.36
C GLU A 251 25.38 -12.15 0.99
N ILE A 252 25.33 -10.84 1.29
CA ILE A 252 25.82 -10.30 2.57
C ILE A 252 25.04 -10.91 3.73
N TRP A 253 23.71 -10.97 3.64
CA TRP A 253 22.87 -11.54 4.69
C TRP A 253 23.18 -13.02 4.89
N GLN A 254 23.21 -13.81 3.80
CA GLN A 254 23.53 -15.24 3.87
C GLN A 254 24.92 -15.50 4.48
N ALA A 255 25.90 -14.65 4.18
CA ALA A 255 27.25 -14.77 4.69
C ALA A 255 27.40 -14.34 6.16
N THR A 256 26.63 -13.34 6.60
CA THR A 256 26.78 -12.73 7.93
C THR A 256 25.82 -13.29 8.96
N GLN A 257 24.65 -13.81 8.55
CA GLN A 257 23.58 -14.34 9.44
C GLN A 257 23.43 -13.48 10.70
N PRO A 258 23.05 -12.20 10.54
CA PRO A 258 23.04 -11.26 11.64
C PRO A 258 22.02 -11.67 12.70
N SER A 259 22.39 -11.50 13.96
CA SER A 259 21.57 -11.81 15.13
C SER A 259 21.68 -10.68 16.16
N GLY A 260 20.81 -10.73 17.16
CA GLY A 260 20.66 -9.68 18.17
C GLY A 260 19.44 -8.80 17.91
N LYS A 261 19.32 -7.74 18.72
CA LYS A 261 18.17 -6.84 18.71
C LYS A 261 18.58 -5.42 18.35
N ILE A 262 17.79 -4.77 17.51
CA ILE A 262 17.87 -3.33 17.27
C ILE A 262 16.70 -2.69 18.02
N ALA A 263 17.01 -2.05 19.15
CA ALA A 263 16.03 -1.36 19.98
C ALA A 263 15.42 -0.17 19.22
N THR A 264 16.26 0.61 18.56
CA THR A 264 15.83 1.71 17.67
C THR A 264 16.71 1.76 16.43
N LEU A 265 16.08 2.03 15.29
CA LEU A 265 16.72 2.29 14.02
C LEU A 265 16.14 3.59 13.45
N ALA A 266 17.01 4.48 13.03
CA ALA A 266 16.68 5.63 12.22
C ALA A 266 17.64 5.68 11.03
N ARG A 267 17.09 5.62 9.82
CA ARG A 267 17.83 5.78 8.58
C ARG A 267 17.21 6.91 7.78
N GLU A 268 18.04 7.74 7.17
CA GLU A 268 17.64 8.77 6.22
C GLU A 268 18.55 8.67 5.00
N SER A 269 17.96 8.56 3.81
CA SER A 269 18.69 8.41 2.56
C SER A 269 18.19 9.43 1.55
N PRO A 270 19.02 10.40 1.14
CA PRO A 270 18.73 11.17 -0.06
C PRO A 270 18.72 10.23 -1.28
N LEU A 271 17.78 10.41 -2.19
CA LEU A 271 17.62 9.51 -3.35
C LEU A 271 18.46 9.95 -4.56
N GLN A 272 18.67 11.25 -4.75
CA GLN A 272 19.48 11.81 -5.85
C GLN A 272 20.92 12.11 -5.43
N ALA A 273 21.11 12.55 -4.19
CA ALA A 273 22.44 12.76 -3.61
C ALA A 273 22.87 11.48 -2.87
N THR A 274 23.47 10.53 -3.58
CA THR A 274 24.03 9.27 -3.01
C THR A 274 25.17 9.49 -1.99
N GLY A 275 25.46 10.74 -1.64
CA GLY A 275 26.40 11.14 -0.59
C GLY A 275 25.89 10.81 0.81
N LYS A 276 26.23 9.60 1.26
CA LYS A 276 26.16 9.09 2.65
C LYS A 276 24.77 9.17 3.29
N PRO A 277 23.99 8.07 3.25
CA PRO A 277 22.84 7.94 4.13
C PRO A 277 23.23 8.20 5.60
N ARG A 278 22.30 8.80 6.35
CA ARG A 278 22.43 9.11 7.78
C ARG A 278 21.75 7.99 8.55
N TRP A 279 22.41 7.49 9.60
CA TRP A 279 21.91 6.37 10.37
C TRP A 279 22.18 6.59 11.84
N GLN A 280 21.21 6.25 12.67
CA GLN A 280 21.33 6.16 14.12
C GLN A 280 20.66 4.86 14.54
N ALA A 281 21.33 4.06 15.36
CA ALA A 281 20.76 2.84 15.89
C ALA A 281 21.19 2.63 17.34
N ALA A 282 20.30 2.05 18.14
CA ALA A 282 20.63 1.45 19.42
C ALA A 282 20.38 -0.06 19.31
N TRP A 283 21.35 -0.86 19.70
CA TRP A 283 21.29 -2.32 19.56
C TRP A 283 21.77 -3.01 20.82
N ASP A 284 21.42 -4.29 20.92
CA ASP A 284 21.78 -5.15 22.01
C ASP A 284 22.15 -6.56 21.48
N HIS A 285 23.23 -7.13 22.02
CA HIS A 285 23.75 -8.45 21.66
C HIS A 285 23.90 -8.68 20.14
N LEU A 286 24.32 -7.65 19.40
CA LEU A 286 24.47 -7.72 17.94
C LEU A 286 25.66 -8.60 17.58
N ALA A 287 25.42 -9.67 16.84
CA ALA A 287 26.44 -10.63 16.42
C ALA A 287 26.21 -11.07 14.98
N TRP A 288 27.29 -11.44 14.30
CA TRP A 288 27.28 -12.01 12.96
C TRP A 288 28.26 -13.17 12.92
N THR A 289 28.01 -14.11 12.01
CA THR A 289 28.93 -15.20 11.74
C THR A 289 30.05 -14.66 10.83
N PRO A 290 31.31 -14.57 11.29
CA PRO A 290 32.41 -14.15 10.44
C PRO A 290 32.68 -15.24 9.40
N ARG A 291 32.83 -14.86 8.14
CA ARG A 291 33.15 -15.81 7.07
C ARG A 291 34.61 -16.26 7.19
N THR A 292 34.85 -17.57 7.15
CA THR A 292 36.04 -18.12 6.50
C THR A 292 35.70 -18.22 5.02
N LEU A 293 36.31 -17.38 4.19
CA LEU A 293 36.33 -17.62 2.74
C LEU A 293 37.25 -18.83 2.53
N LEU A 294 36.70 -19.96 2.12
CA LEU A 294 37.45 -21.07 1.51
C LEU A 294 37.27 -21.00 -0.01
#